data_AF-L7LK36-F1
#
_entry.id   AF-L7LK36-F1
#
_cell.length_a   1.000
_cell.length_b   1.000
_cell.length_c   1.000
_cell.angle_alpha   90.00
_cell.angle_beta   90.00
_cell.angle_gamma   90.00
#
_symmetry.space_group_name_H-M   'P 1'
#
loop_
_entity.id
_entity.type
_entity.pdbx_description
1 polymer ?
#
loop_
_entity_poly.entity_id
_entity_poly.type
_entity_poly.pdbx_seq_one_letter_code
_entity_poly.pdbx_strand_id
1 'polypeptide(L)'
;MGRTYRVTSRAGRVGIVVGAVAAATVLAAPIASAEPSSQPSQPSQTPEASIPMPVREGALGYLATRSSTLWLADRGVDQVIANLPAPPAYSSANRQMAKTLKQELDAAVDTPGACLQIIVDGPGQAGGVFNYGFFAVEKQYCPK
;
A
#
# COMPACT_ATOMS: atom_id res chain seq x y z
N MET A 1 42.46 -30.09 5.02
CA MET A 1 42.06 -31.30 5.78
C MET A 1 40.63 -31.64 5.43
N GLY A 2 40.43 -32.59 4.52
CA GLY A 2 39.11 -33.03 4.07
C GLY A 2 38.51 -34.07 5.02
N ARG A 3 37.17 -34.09 5.14
CA ARG A 3 36.45 -35.19 5.78
C ARG A 3 35.60 -35.92 4.76
N THR A 4 35.90 -37.20 4.70
CA THR A 4 35.38 -38.28 3.87
C THR A 4 33.99 -38.73 4.33
N TYR A 5 33.21 -39.18 3.35
CA TYR A 5 31.87 -39.78 3.48
C TYR A 5 31.88 -41.10 4.27
N ARG A 6 30.75 -41.41 4.93
CA ARG A 6 30.29 -42.81 5.10
C ARG A 6 28.78 -42.92 4.92
N VAL A 7 28.42 -43.68 3.89
CA VAL A 7 27.11 -44.29 3.66
C VAL A 7 27.05 -45.57 4.50
N THR A 8 25.96 -45.79 5.23
CA THR A 8 25.62 -47.10 5.77
C THR A 8 24.13 -47.36 5.61
N SER A 9 23.79 -48.22 4.65
CA SER A 9 22.49 -48.87 4.53
C SER A 9 22.44 -50.09 5.45
N ARG A 10 21.38 -50.26 6.25
CA ARG A 10 20.93 -51.60 6.70
C ARG A 10 19.40 -51.65 6.80
N ALA A 11 18.89 -52.73 6.24
CA ALA A 11 17.49 -53.08 6.07
C ALA A 11 16.84 -53.59 7.35
N GLY A 12 15.52 -53.42 7.45
CA GLY A 12 14.63 -54.16 8.33
C GLY A 12 13.23 -54.18 7.71
N ARG A 13 12.80 -55.35 7.25
CA ARG A 13 11.47 -55.64 6.67
C ARG A 13 10.49 -56.10 7.76
N VAL A 14 9.22 -56.26 7.35
CA VAL A 14 8.07 -56.92 8.02
C VAL A 14 7.26 -55.94 8.86
N GLY A 15 5.94 -55.77 8.74
CA GLY A 15 4.84 -56.36 7.97
C GLY A 15 3.58 -55.70 8.59
N ILE A 16 2.52 -55.39 7.86
CA ILE A 16 1.36 -56.28 7.68
C ILE A 16 0.41 -55.54 6.73
N VAL A 17 -0.10 -56.30 5.77
CA VAL A 17 -1.17 -55.97 4.83
C VAL A 17 -2.50 -56.30 5.49
N VAL A 18 -3.45 -55.36 5.61
CA VAL A 18 -4.90 -55.60 5.47
C VAL A 18 -5.58 -54.25 5.18
N GLY A 19 -6.32 -54.13 4.07
CA GLY A 19 -7.21 -52.98 3.91
C GLY A 19 -7.72 -52.67 2.51
N ALA A 20 -8.50 -53.59 1.94
CA ALA A 20 -9.59 -53.37 0.99
C ALA A 20 -9.31 -52.71 -0.39
N VAL A 21 -9.58 -53.56 -1.38
CA VAL A 21 -9.74 -53.33 -2.82
C VAL A 21 -10.96 -52.44 -3.10
N ALA A 22 -10.85 -51.42 -3.96
CA ALA A 22 -11.94 -50.98 -4.84
C ALA A 22 -11.49 -49.96 -5.91
N ALA A 23 -11.53 -50.41 -7.18
CA ALA A 23 -11.80 -49.68 -8.42
C ALA A 23 -11.16 -48.30 -8.64
N ALA A 24 -10.10 -48.27 -9.45
CA ALA A 24 -9.65 -47.06 -10.15
C ALA A 24 -10.62 -46.74 -11.30
N THR A 25 -11.65 -45.94 -11.02
CA THR A 25 -12.38 -45.19 -12.06
C THR A 25 -11.59 -43.93 -12.36
N VAL A 26 -11.01 -43.86 -13.55
CA VAL A 26 -10.39 -42.63 -14.08
C VAL A 26 -11.52 -41.68 -14.46
N LEU A 27 -12.03 -40.94 -13.48
CA LEU A 27 -12.89 -39.79 -13.72
C LEU A 27 -11.96 -38.60 -13.97
N ALA A 28 -11.74 -38.31 -15.25
CA ALA A 28 -11.21 -37.02 -15.68
C ALA A 28 -12.20 -35.93 -15.21
N ALA A 29 -11.88 -35.27 -14.10
CA ALA A 29 -12.63 -34.11 -13.65
C ALA A 29 -12.40 -32.97 -14.65
N PRO A 30 -13.45 -32.29 -15.14
CA PRO A 30 -13.29 -31.09 -15.93
C PRO A 30 -12.60 -30.03 -15.06
N ILE A 31 -11.44 -29.59 -15.51
CA ILE A 31 -10.78 -28.40 -14.96
C ILE A 31 -11.71 -27.24 -15.32
N ALA A 32 -12.52 -26.82 -14.35
CA ALA A 32 -13.26 -25.57 -14.47
C ALA A 32 -12.21 -24.46 -14.52
N SER A 33 -11.93 -23.96 -15.73
CA SER A 33 -11.30 -22.66 -15.91
C SER A 33 -12.20 -21.63 -15.24
N ALA A 34 -11.85 -21.22 -14.03
CA ALA A 34 -12.34 -19.99 -13.47
C ALA A 34 -11.75 -18.88 -14.35
N GLU A 35 -12.52 -18.43 -15.34
CA GLU A 35 -12.23 -17.19 -16.06
C GLU A 35 -11.96 -16.09 -15.02
N PRO A 36 -10.90 -15.29 -15.19
CA PRO A 36 -10.68 -14.12 -14.35
C PRO A 36 -11.96 -13.29 -14.41
N SER A 37 -12.69 -13.25 -13.29
CA SER A 37 -13.83 -12.36 -13.16
C SER A 37 -13.32 -10.96 -13.39
N SER A 38 -13.66 -10.41 -14.56
CA SER A 38 -13.38 -9.03 -14.93
C SER A 38 -14.27 -8.16 -14.05
N GLN A 39 -13.83 -7.93 -12.82
CA GLN A 39 -14.48 -7.00 -11.93
C GLN A 39 -14.42 -5.63 -12.62
N PRO A 40 -15.57 -4.97 -12.87
CA PRO A 40 -15.56 -3.65 -13.49
C PRO A 40 -14.66 -2.74 -12.66
N SER A 41 -13.67 -2.13 -13.32
CA SER A 41 -12.84 -1.10 -12.72
C SER A 41 -13.77 -0.03 -12.17
N GLN A 42 -13.89 0.08 -10.84
CA GLN A 42 -14.57 1.22 -10.24
C GLN A 42 -13.88 2.48 -10.77
N PRO A 43 -14.64 3.50 -11.23
CA PRO A 43 -14.02 4.75 -11.63
C PRO A 43 -13.21 5.25 -10.44
N SER A 44 -11.93 5.54 -10.68
CA SER A 44 -11.07 6.22 -9.72
C SER A 44 -11.76 7.52 -9.33
N GLN A 45 -12.45 7.54 -8.20
CA GLN A 45 -13.03 8.77 -7.67
C GLN A 45 -11.85 9.64 -7.28
N THR A 46 -11.57 10.67 -8.08
CA THR A 46 -10.67 11.75 -7.66
C THR A 46 -11.23 12.30 -6.36
N PRO A 47 -10.42 12.46 -5.31
CA PRO A 47 -10.88 13.06 -4.06
C PRO A 47 -11.55 14.41 -4.35
N GLU A 48 -12.67 14.69 -3.69
CA GLU A 48 -13.27 16.02 -3.73
C GLU A 48 -12.75 16.83 -2.55
N ALA A 49 -12.46 18.11 -2.76
CA ALA A 49 -12.04 18.98 -1.67
C ALA A 49 -13.15 19.05 -0.61
N SER A 50 -12.79 18.90 0.65
CA SER A 50 -13.78 18.80 1.74
C SER A 50 -13.38 19.62 2.96
N ILE A 51 -14.12 19.46 4.06
CA ILE A 51 -13.75 20.07 5.34
C ILE A 51 -12.40 19.50 5.84
N PRO A 52 -11.57 20.29 6.55
CA PRO A 52 -10.31 19.80 7.09
C PRO A 52 -10.51 18.55 7.95
N MET A 53 -9.65 17.57 7.74
CA MET A 53 -9.62 16.38 8.57
C MET A 53 -9.18 16.72 9.99
N PRO A 54 -9.82 16.13 11.01
CA PRO A 54 -9.47 16.36 12.40
C PRO A 54 -8.05 15.84 12.70
N VAL A 55 -7.30 16.61 13.48
CA VAL A 55 -5.95 16.25 13.91
C VAL A 55 -6.06 15.56 15.27
N ARG A 56 -5.50 14.35 15.38
CA ARG A 56 -5.47 13.60 16.64
C ARG A 56 -4.52 14.24 17.64
N GLU A 57 -4.73 13.99 18.93
CA GLU A 57 -3.81 14.42 19.98
C GLU A 57 -2.40 13.83 19.73
N GLY A 58 -1.38 14.67 19.84
CA GLY A 58 0.02 14.31 19.57
C GLY A 58 0.42 14.33 18.09
N ALA A 59 -0.53 14.48 17.15
CA ALA A 59 -0.24 14.72 15.74
C ALA A 59 -0.12 16.22 15.44
N LEU A 60 0.56 16.54 14.34
CA LEU A 60 0.71 17.90 13.83
C LEU A 60 -0.12 18.04 12.55
N GLY A 61 -1.00 19.04 12.51
CA GLY A 61 -1.76 19.39 11.31
C GLY A 61 -1.30 20.71 10.72
N TYR A 62 -1.10 20.73 9.41
CA TYR A 62 -0.72 21.91 8.64
C TYR A 62 -1.75 22.14 7.55
N LEU A 63 -2.20 23.39 7.40
CA LEU A 63 -2.98 23.83 6.24
C LEU A 63 -2.08 24.71 5.39
N ALA A 64 -1.83 24.28 4.14
CA ALA A 64 -1.10 25.09 3.19
C ALA A 64 -1.98 26.25 2.70
N THR A 65 -1.37 27.37 2.31
CA THR A 65 -2.09 28.37 1.52
C THR A 65 -2.36 27.83 0.12
N ARG A 66 -3.26 28.51 -0.63
CA ARG A 66 -3.46 28.20 -2.05
C ARG A 66 -2.15 28.31 -2.85
N SER A 67 -1.37 29.36 -2.61
CA SER A 67 -0.11 29.58 -3.33
C SER A 67 0.91 28.48 -3.04
N SER A 68 1.04 28.04 -1.78
CA SER A 68 1.91 26.91 -1.43
C SER A 68 1.42 25.59 -2.05
N THR A 69 0.10 25.37 -2.10
CA THR A 69 -0.48 24.18 -2.75
C THR A 69 -0.13 24.14 -4.24
N LEU A 70 -0.34 25.24 -4.96
CA LEU A 70 0.02 25.35 -6.39
C LEU A 70 1.52 25.19 -6.61
N TRP A 71 2.34 25.78 -5.74
CA TRP A 71 3.80 25.64 -5.80
C TRP A 71 4.26 24.19 -5.61
N LEU A 72 3.63 23.43 -4.70
CA LEU A 72 3.92 22.02 -4.50
C LEU A 72 3.59 21.20 -5.75
N ALA A 73 2.45 21.50 -6.39
CA ALA A 73 2.01 20.82 -7.60
C ALA A 73 2.96 21.08 -8.78
N ASP A 74 3.36 22.34 -8.99
CA ASP A 74 4.32 22.74 -10.03
C ASP A 74 5.67 22.01 -9.90
N ARG A 75 6.10 21.72 -8.66
CA ARG A 75 7.36 21.02 -8.38
C ARG A 75 7.27 19.50 -8.50
N GLY A 76 6.08 18.92 -8.68
CA GLY A 76 5.91 17.46 -8.76
C GLY A 76 6.41 16.75 -7.50
N VAL A 77 6.04 17.26 -6.32
CA VAL A 77 6.53 16.74 -5.02
C VAL A 77 6.23 15.25 -4.83
N ASP A 78 5.14 14.74 -5.42
CA ASP A 78 4.80 13.33 -5.46
C ASP A 78 5.89 12.50 -6.17
N GLN A 79 6.39 12.98 -7.31
CA GLN A 79 7.46 12.31 -8.07
C GLN A 79 8.76 12.33 -7.28
N VAL A 80 9.07 13.44 -6.61
CA VAL A 80 10.24 13.51 -5.74
C VAL A 80 10.15 12.43 -4.65
N ILE A 81 9.02 12.35 -3.94
CA ILE A 81 8.81 11.37 -2.87
C ILE A 81 8.85 9.93 -3.38
N ALA A 82 8.20 9.65 -4.52
CA ALA A 82 8.15 8.31 -5.11
C ALA A 82 9.55 7.78 -5.47
N ASN A 83 10.47 8.69 -5.80
CA ASN A 83 11.82 8.37 -6.25
C ASN A 83 12.90 8.56 -5.16
N LEU A 84 12.51 8.90 -3.92
CA LEU A 84 13.46 8.94 -2.82
C LEU A 84 14.05 7.54 -2.56
N PRO A 85 15.37 7.42 -2.34
CA PRO A 85 15.97 6.16 -1.95
C PRO A 85 15.49 5.78 -0.54
N ALA A 86 14.53 4.85 -0.50
CA ALA A 86 14.01 4.28 0.75
C ALA A 86 14.57 2.86 0.94
N PRO A 87 14.80 2.42 2.19
CA PRO A 87 15.07 1.02 2.48
C PRO A 87 14.00 0.12 1.87
N PRO A 88 14.34 -1.10 1.39
CA PRO A 88 13.38 -1.98 0.72
C PRO A 88 12.09 -2.19 1.52
N ALA A 89 12.20 -2.29 2.85
CA ALA A 89 11.09 -2.44 3.79
C ALA A 89 10.05 -1.32 3.76
N TYR A 90 10.42 -0.10 3.34
CA TYR A 90 9.54 1.08 3.31
C TYR A 90 9.25 1.60 1.90
N SER A 91 9.87 1.01 0.87
CA SER A 91 9.75 1.49 -0.50
C SER A 91 8.31 1.47 -1.04
N SER A 92 7.51 0.48 -0.64
CA SER A 92 6.08 0.41 -0.99
C SER A 92 5.28 1.50 -0.29
N ALA A 93 5.54 1.75 1.01
CA ALA A 93 4.89 2.79 1.78
C ALA A 93 5.20 4.18 1.21
N ASN A 94 6.45 4.47 0.80
CA ASN A 94 6.80 5.73 0.14
C ASN A 94 6.06 5.92 -1.19
N ARG A 95 5.98 4.88 -2.03
CA ARG A 95 5.24 4.96 -3.30
C ARG A 95 3.74 5.19 -3.06
N GLN A 96 3.16 4.53 -2.06
CA GLN A 96 1.76 4.74 -1.71
C GLN A 96 1.52 6.16 -1.17
N MET A 97 2.41 6.66 -0.32
CA MET A 97 2.37 8.04 0.19
C MET A 97 2.41 9.05 -0.95
N ALA A 98 3.35 8.89 -1.91
CA ALA A 98 3.43 9.73 -3.10
C ALA A 98 2.15 9.69 -3.93
N LYS A 99 1.57 8.50 -4.14
CA LYS A 99 0.30 8.34 -4.86
C LYS A 99 -0.84 9.09 -4.17
N THR A 100 -1.01 8.92 -2.86
CA THR A 100 -2.05 9.62 -2.09
C THR A 100 -1.84 11.13 -2.12
N LEU A 101 -0.61 11.60 -1.92
CA LEU A 101 -0.27 13.02 -2.06
C LEU A 101 -0.67 13.55 -3.44
N LYS A 102 -0.31 12.84 -4.52
CA LYS A 102 -0.67 13.25 -5.88
C LYS A 102 -2.18 13.41 -6.03
N GLN A 103 -2.96 12.43 -5.60
CA GLN A 103 -4.42 12.44 -5.76
C GLN A 103 -5.06 13.64 -5.04
N GLU A 104 -4.65 13.91 -3.82
CA GLU A 104 -5.18 14.99 -2.99
C GLU A 104 -4.66 16.37 -3.44
N LEU A 105 -3.42 16.42 -3.92
CA LEU A 105 -2.84 17.64 -4.48
C LEU A 105 -3.50 17.99 -5.81
N ASP A 106 -3.72 17.02 -6.71
CA ASP A 106 -4.46 17.21 -7.96
C ASP A 106 -5.89 17.69 -7.66
N ALA A 107 -6.59 17.04 -6.72
CA ALA A 107 -7.93 17.45 -6.28
C ALA A 107 -7.98 18.90 -5.75
N ALA A 108 -6.99 19.28 -4.93
CA ALA A 108 -6.89 20.64 -4.42
C ALA A 108 -6.58 21.62 -5.55
N VAL A 109 -5.69 21.30 -6.49
CA VAL A 109 -5.33 22.14 -7.65
C VAL A 109 -6.55 22.37 -8.55
N ASP A 110 -7.28 21.31 -8.88
CA ASP A 110 -8.43 21.33 -9.78
C ASP A 110 -9.63 22.09 -9.18
N THR A 111 -9.71 22.14 -7.84
CA THR A 111 -10.76 22.88 -7.14
C THR A 111 -10.37 24.36 -6.92
N PRO A 112 -11.11 25.34 -7.49
CA PRO A 112 -10.73 26.75 -7.38
C PRO A 112 -10.66 27.27 -5.94
N GLY A 113 -9.46 27.67 -5.52
CA GLY A 113 -9.20 28.25 -4.20
C GLY A 113 -9.02 27.24 -3.07
N ALA A 114 -9.14 25.94 -3.34
CA ALA A 114 -8.82 24.88 -2.37
C ALA A 114 -7.31 24.81 -2.07
N CYS A 115 -6.97 24.19 -0.96
CA CYS A 115 -5.60 24.02 -0.49
C CYS A 115 -5.36 22.61 0.03
N LEU A 116 -4.09 22.26 0.22
CA LEU A 116 -3.70 20.98 0.79
C LEU A 116 -3.59 21.08 2.32
N GLN A 117 -4.22 20.13 3.03
CA GLN A 117 -3.89 19.81 4.41
C GLN A 117 -2.89 18.67 4.47
N ILE A 118 -1.94 18.77 5.40
CA ILE A 118 -0.97 17.73 5.72
C ILE A 118 -1.09 17.41 7.21
N ILE A 119 -1.30 16.14 7.54
CA ILE A 119 -1.27 15.65 8.93
C ILE A 119 -0.05 14.76 9.08
N VAL A 120 0.82 15.11 10.03
CA VAL A 120 2.00 14.35 10.40
C VAL A 120 1.74 13.73 11.76
N ASP A 121 1.64 12.42 11.79
CA ASP A 121 1.37 11.67 12.99
C ASP A 121 2.62 10.93 13.45
N GLY A 122 2.97 11.16 14.72
CA GLY A 122 4.18 10.65 15.34
C GLY A 122 4.21 9.13 15.40
N PRO A 123 5.41 8.54 15.56
CA PRO A 123 5.49 7.11 15.78
C PRO A 123 4.89 6.77 17.15
N GLY A 124 3.96 5.81 17.18
CA GLY A 124 3.33 5.37 18.43
C GLY A 124 4.29 4.69 19.42
N GLN A 125 5.52 4.39 18.99
CA GLN A 125 6.60 3.83 19.82
C GLN A 125 7.96 4.41 19.39
N ALA A 126 8.92 4.46 20.30
CA ALA A 126 10.28 4.93 20.00
C ALA A 126 10.93 4.09 18.89
N GLY A 127 11.51 4.76 17.89
CA GLY A 127 12.10 4.10 16.71
C GLY A 127 11.12 3.77 15.59
N GLY A 128 9.84 4.09 15.73
CA GLY A 128 8.85 3.96 14.65
C GLY A 128 8.96 5.05 13.58
N VAL A 129 8.20 4.88 12.50
CA VAL A 129 8.09 5.86 11.40
C VAL A 129 6.88 6.78 11.59
N PHE A 130 6.97 7.99 11.03
CA PHE A 130 5.85 8.91 10.96
C PHE A 130 4.82 8.44 9.94
N ASN A 131 3.53 8.67 10.23
CA ASN A 131 2.44 8.50 9.28
C ASN A 131 2.03 9.86 8.73
N TYR A 132 1.72 9.90 7.44
CA TYR A 132 1.33 11.14 6.76
C TYR A 132 -0.08 10.98 6.16
N GLY A 133 -0.93 11.97 6.41
CA GLY A 133 -2.21 12.15 5.75
C GLY A 133 -2.19 13.41 4.88
N PHE A 134 -2.77 13.32 3.69
CA PHE A 134 -2.93 14.43 2.75
C PHE A 134 -4.40 14.55 2.43
N PHE A 135 -4.93 15.77 2.38
CA PHE A 135 -6.35 16.01 2.13
C PHE A 135 -6.55 17.32 1.36
N ALA A 136 -7.34 17.29 0.30
CA ALA A 136 -7.84 18.48 -0.36
C ALA A 136 -8.88 19.18 0.52
N VAL A 137 -8.68 20.47 0.77
CA VAL A 137 -9.51 21.27 1.67
C VAL A 137 -10.16 22.43 0.94
N GLU A 138 -11.46 22.61 1.16
CA GLU A 138 -12.25 23.68 0.55
C GLU A 138 -11.74 25.08 0.90
N LYS A 139 -11.93 26.00 -0.05
CA LYS A 139 -11.42 27.38 0.00
C LYS A 139 -11.71 28.11 1.32
N GLN A 140 -12.89 27.95 1.90
CA GLN A 140 -13.26 28.72 3.10
C GLN A 140 -12.45 28.36 4.34
N TYR A 141 -11.75 27.21 4.35
CA TYR A 141 -10.89 26.79 5.44
C TYR A 141 -9.40 27.07 5.17
N CYS A 142 -9.07 27.50 3.96
CA CYS A 142 -7.69 27.74 3.56
C CYS A 142 -7.15 29.04 4.18
N PRO A 143 -5.92 29.01 4.72
CA PRO A 143 -5.21 30.23 5.12
C PRO A 143 -5.02 31.17 3.93
N LYS A 144 -5.07 32.47 4.22
CA LYS A 144 -4.88 33.54 3.22
C LYS A 144 -3.40 33.75 2.90
#